data_AF-B7PMP5-F1
#
_entry.id   AF-B7PMP5-F1
#
_cell.length_a   1.000
_cell.length_b   1.000
_cell.length_c   1.000
_cell.angle_alpha   90.00
_cell.angle_beta   90.00
_cell.angle_gamma   90.00
#
_symmetry.space_group_name_H-M   'P 1'
#
loop_
_entity.id
_entity.type
_entity.pdbx_description
1 polymer ?
#
loop_
_entity_poly.entity_id
_entity_poly.type
_entity_poly.pdbx_seq_one_letter_code
_entity_poly.pdbx_strand_id
1 'polypeptide(L)'
;MYKKFNDLKRRNRDLKTIIAIGGWNEGSEKYSNMSKTAEGRKRFVDSVLEFLDRHGFDGLDLNWEYPSRRGGYPEDRENHALLLKELRAALDQKNRMLIASVSMGIETVNVSYNVPEVMKSVHLLNVMGYDFFGAWENYTGHNSPLRARKGGNELEQTFNVICVLRRPGGWKETRDPDVGAPVIVKGDQWIGYDDVESLKKKVRFHETDRESAPEIERSLH
;
A
#
# COMPACT_ATOMS: atom_id res chain seq x y z
N MET A 1 -13.35 -17.42 6.82
CA MET A 1 -13.23 -16.22 5.97
C MET A 1 -12.22 -16.43 4.84
N TYR A 2 -10.95 -16.74 5.15
CA TYR A 2 -9.87 -16.89 4.16
C TYR A 2 -10.13 -17.88 3.03
N LYS A 3 -10.67 -19.06 3.33
CA LYS A 3 -10.99 -20.05 2.30
C LYS A 3 -11.96 -19.53 1.23
N LYS A 4 -13.03 -18.82 1.64
CA LYS A 4 -14.01 -18.27 0.69
C LYS A 4 -13.37 -17.22 -0.22
N PHE A 5 -12.46 -16.41 0.31
CA PHE A 5 -11.70 -15.41 -0.46
C PHE A 5 -10.77 -16.09 -1.47
N ASN A 6 -9.97 -17.06 -1.02
CA ASN A 6 -9.03 -17.77 -1.91
C ASN A 6 -9.74 -18.68 -2.94
N ASP A 7 -10.97 -19.13 -2.65
CA ASP A 7 -11.80 -19.87 -3.61
C ASP A 7 -12.25 -19.01 -4.80
N LEU A 8 -12.12 -17.67 -4.77
CA LEU A 8 -12.33 -16.82 -5.96
C LEU A 8 -11.39 -17.19 -7.11
N LYS A 9 -10.20 -17.71 -6.80
CA LYS A 9 -9.24 -18.24 -7.79
C LYS A 9 -9.77 -19.43 -8.59
N ARG A 10 -10.89 -20.05 -8.18
CA ARG A 10 -11.56 -21.10 -8.98
C ARG A 10 -12.26 -20.53 -10.21
N ARG A 11 -12.68 -19.26 -10.16
CA ARG A 11 -13.37 -18.57 -11.26
C ARG A 11 -12.40 -17.88 -12.21
N ASN A 12 -11.30 -17.37 -11.67
CA ASN A 12 -10.21 -16.77 -12.44
C ASN A 12 -8.88 -17.37 -11.94
N ARG A 13 -8.25 -18.22 -12.76
CA ARG A 13 -7.00 -18.93 -12.39
C ARG A 13 -5.78 -18.00 -12.34
N ASP A 14 -5.84 -16.84 -12.98
CA ASP A 14 -4.76 -15.85 -13.00
C ASP A 14 -4.81 -14.89 -11.79
N LEU A 15 -5.95 -14.86 -11.06
CA LEU A 15 -6.12 -14.04 -9.88
C LEU A 15 -5.10 -14.40 -8.78
N LYS A 16 -4.43 -13.37 -8.24
CA LYS A 16 -3.59 -13.47 -7.05
C LYS A 16 -4.32 -12.94 -5.83
N THR A 17 -4.21 -13.67 -4.73
CA THR A 17 -4.82 -13.34 -3.44
C THR A 17 -3.72 -13.06 -2.41
N ILE A 18 -3.72 -11.84 -1.89
CA ILE A 18 -2.70 -11.35 -0.95
C ILE A 18 -3.37 -11.10 0.40
N ILE A 19 -2.72 -11.48 1.49
CA ILE A 19 -3.17 -11.16 2.85
C ILE A 19 -2.35 -10.01 3.41
N ALA A 20 -3.02 -9.04 4.03
CA ALA A 20 -2.35 -7.93 4.70
C ALA A 20 -2.19 -8.21 6.20
N ILE A 21 -1.09 -7.74 6.80
CA ILE A 21 -0.87 -7.71 8.24
C ILE A 21 -0.45 -6.31 8.68
N GLY A 22 -1.04 -5.83 9.77
CA GLY A 22 -0.85 -4.46 10.28
C GLY A 22 -2.10 -3.62 10.15
N GLY A 23 -1.95 -2.41 9.62
CA GLY A 23 -2.97 -1.38 9.61
C GLY A 23 -2.95 -0.50 10.85
N TRP A 24 -3.52 0.68 10.71
CA TRP A 24 -3.56 1.71 11.76
C TRP A 24 -3.89 1.16 13.17
N ASN A 25 -4.95 0.36 13.31
CA ASN A 25 -5.41 -0.12 14.63
C ASN A 25 -4.47 -1.15 15.29
N GLU A 26 -3.60 -1.82 14.53
CA GLU A 26 -2.66 -2.81 15.10
C GLU A 26 -1.51 -2.15 15.89
N GLY A 27 -1.27 -0.86 15.66
CA GLY A 27 -0.17 -0.11 16.29
C GLY A 27 1.21 -0.47 15.72
N SER A 28 2.27 0.08 16.33
CA SER A 28 3.66 -0.08 15.85
C SER A 28 4.55 -0.88 16.80
N GLU A 29 4.27 -0.86 18.11
CA GLU A 29 5.13 -1.46 19.14
C GLU A 29 5.45 -2.95 18.91
N LYS A 30 4.44 -3.74 18.54
CA LYS A 30 4.60 -5.19 18.27
C LYS A 30 5.57 -5.44 17.11
N TYR A 31 5.48 -4.62 16.06
CA TYR A 31 6.34 -4.73 14.88
C TYR A 31 7.76 -4.25 15.18
N SER A 32 7.89 -3.14 15.92
CA SER A 32 9.19 -2.63 16.37
C SER A 32 9.93 -3.69 17.20
N ASN A 33 9.27 -4.28 18.20
CA ASN A 33 9.85 -5.35 19.02
C ASN A 33 10.20 -6.61 18.22
N MET A 34 9.35 -7.01 17.27
CA MET A 34 9.61 -8.18 16.42
C MET A 34 10.81 -7.95 15.50
N SER A 35 10.90 -6.77 14.89
CA SER A 35 11.92 -6.48 13.86
C SER A 35 13.31 -6.22 14.41
N LYS A 36 13.41 -5.91 15.71
CA LYS A 36 14.63 -5.49 16.41
C LYS A 36 15.79 -6.48 16.33
N THR A 37 15.53 -7.78 16.27
CA THR A 37 16.59 -8.80 16.17
C THR A 37 16.41 -9.71 14.96
N ALA A 38 17.51 -10.28 14.48
CA ALA A 38 17.49 -11.22 13.36
C ALA A 38 16.63 -12.46 13.68
N GLU A 39 16.67 -12.94 14.93
CA GLU A 39 15.86 -14.08 15.36
C GLU A 39 14.37 -13.72 15.40
N GLY A 40 14.03 -12.49 15.81
CA GLY A 40 12.65 -11.99 15.81
C GLY A 40 12.07 -11.93 14.41
N ARG A 41 12.82 -11.32 13.47
CA ARG A 41 12.43 -11.28 12.05
C ARG A 41 12.34 -12.65 11.44
N LYS A 42 13.32 -13.53 11.68
CA LYS A 42 13.29 -14.91 11.18
C LYS A 42 12.04 -15.66 11.64
N ARG A 43 11.72 -15.60 12.94
CA ARG A 43 10.49 -16.25 13.47
C ARG A 43 9.23 -15.71 12.81
N PHE A 44 9.18 -14.41 12.53
CA PHE A 44 8.05 -13.81 11.83
C PHE A 44 7.97 -14.26 10.37
N VAL A 45 9.09 -14.29 9.64
CA VAL A 45 9.16 -14.78 8.26
C VAL A 45 8.69 -16.23 8.18
N ASP A 46 9.18 -17.09 9.07
CA ASP A 46 8.80 -18.51 9.12
C ASP A 46 7.28 -18.66 9.36
N SER A 47 6.72 -17.88 10.29
CA SER A 47 5.28 -17.95 10.60
C SER A 47 4.40 -17.40 9.48
N VAL A 48 4.86 -16.38 8.74
CA VAL A 48 4.21 -15.89 7.52
C VAL A 48 4.16 -17.02 6.49
N LEU A 49 5.27 -17.69 6.20
CA LEU A 49 5.30 -18.77 5.21
C LEU A 49 4.32 -19.89 5.57
N GLU A 50 4.31 -20.31 6.84
CA GLU A 50 3.38 -21.32 7.34
C GLU A 50 1.92 -20.88 7.18
N PHE A 51 1.61 -19.62 7.49
CA PHE A 51 0.26 -19.07 7.36
C PHE A 51 -0.19 -19.04 5.89
N LEU A 52 0.67 -18.57 4.99
CA LEU A 52 0.38 -18.51 3.56
C LEU A 52 0.19 -19.91 2.97
N ASP A 53 1.00 -20.90 3.38
CA ASP A 53 0.86 -22.32 3.01
C ASP A 53 -0.48 -22.88 3.49
N ARG A 54 -0.78 -22.70 4.77
CA ARG A 54 -2.00 -23.21 5.41
C ARG A 54 -3.27 -22.68 4.76
N HIS A 55 -3.27 -21.42 4.33
CA HIS A 55 -4.47 -20.75 3.84
C HIS A 55 -4.51 -20.59 2.32
N GLY A 56 -3.42 -20.87 1.60
CA GLY A 56 -3.37 -20.84 0.14
C GLY A 56 -3.32 -19.42 -0.46
N PHE A 57 -2.69 -18.48 0.25
CA PHE A 57 -2.44 -17.12 -0.24
C PHE A 57 -1.19 -17.08 -1.14
N ASP A 58 -1.21 -16.17 -2.11
CA ASP A 58 -0.16 -15.99 -3.11
C ASP A 58 0.89 -14.96 -2.69
N GLY A 59 0.72 -14.33 -1.52
CA GLY A 59 1.68 -13.36 -0.99
C GLY A 59 1.21 -12.62 0.26
N LEU A 60 2.07 -11.72 0.72
CA LEU A 60 1.89 -10.88 1.90
C LEU A 60 1.90 -9.39 1.52
N ASP A 61 1.03 -8.60 2.15
CA ASP A 61 1.15 -7.14 2.23
C ASP A 61 1.51 -6.75 3.68
N LEU A 62 2.72 -6.21 3.86
CA LEU A 62 3.16 -5.69 5.15
C LEU A 62 2.71 -4.23 5.28
N ASN A 63 1.69 -3.99 6.11
CA ASN A 63 1.16 -2.66 6.39
C ASN A 63 1.53 -2.20 7.82
N TRP A 64 2.83 -2.04 8.08
CA TRP A 64 3.30 -1.53 9.37
C TRP A 64 3.18 0.01 9.40
N GLU A 65 2.25 0.52 10.21
CA GLU A 65 1.99 1.96 10.38
C GLU A 65 2.42 2.50 11.75
N TYR A 66 3.59 3.11 11.92
CA TYR A 66 4.73 3.20 10.99
C TYR A 66 6.02 2.90 11.74
N PRO A 67 7.06 2.34 11.09
CA PRO A 67 8.40 2.23 11.68
C PRO A 67 8.83 3.55 12.32
N SER A 68 9.43 3.52 13.51
CA SER A 68 9.91 4.72 14.23
C SER A 68 8.82 5.72 14.65
N ARG A 69 7.55 5.36 14.53
CA ARG A 69 6.39 6.15 14.97
C ARG A 69 5.51 5.29 15.87
N ARG A 70 4.58 5.93 16.60
CA ARG A 70 3.51 5.26 17.35
C ARG A 70 4.01 4.17 18.33
N GLY A 71 5.09 4.47 19.05
CA GLY A 71 5.74 3.55 20.00
C GLY A 71 6.92 2.76 19.42
N GLY A 72 7.31 3.00 18.16
CA GLY A 72 8.50 2.44 17.53
C GLY A 72 9.81 3.19 17.85
N TYR A 73 10.94 2.54 17.59
CA TYR A 73 12.29 3.07 17.82
C TYR A 73 12.91 3.64 16.52
N PRO A 74 13.88 4.58 16.60
CA PRO A 74 14.57 5.11 15.41
C PRO A 74 15.22 4.03 14.53
N GLU A 75 15.70 2.95 15.13
CA GLU A 75 16.31 1.80 14.44
C GLU A 75 15.31 1.03 13.57
N ASP A 76 14.00 1.22 13.78
CA ASP A 76 12.97 0.58 12.97
C ASP A 76 13.11 0.91 11.48
N ARG A 77 13.68 2.08 11.12
CA ARG A 77 13.96 2.43 9.73
C ARG A 77 14.78 1.37 9.00
N GLU A 78 15.84 0.90 9.65
CA GLU A 78 16.74 -0.11 9.08
C GLU A 78 16.21 -1.52 9.36
N ASN A 79 15.61 -1.76 10.53
CA ASN A 79 15.01 -3.06 10.85
C ASN A 79 13.85 -3.42 9.91
N HIS A 80 13.05 -2.42 9.49
CA HIS A 80 12.01 -2.58 8.48
C HIS A 80 12.59 -3.00 7.12
N ALA A 81 13.68 -2.36 6.68
CA ALA A 81 14.36 -2.73 5.43
C ALA A 81 14.93 -4.16 5.50
N LEU A 82 15.57 -4.53 6.62
CA LEU A 82 16.05 -5.89 6.85
C LEU A 82 14.92 -6.91 6.84
N LEU A 83 13.80 -6.61 7.49
CA LEU A 83 12.61 -7.46 7.51
C LEU A 83 12.06 -7.68 6.10
N LEU A 84 11.89 -6.63 5.30
CA LEU A 84 11.42 -6.75 3.92
C LEU A 84 12.38 -7.58 3.07
N LYS A 85 13.69 -7.38 3.23
CA LYS A 85 14.71 -8.16 2.52
C LYS A 85 14.63 -9.65 2.85
N GLU A 86 14.47 -9.99 4.13
CA GLU A 86 14.34 -11.37 4.60
C GLU A 86 13.01 -12.00 4.13
N LEU A 87 11.90 -11.26 4.20
CA LEU A 87 10.61 -11.69 3.64
C LEU A 87 10.70 -11.94 2.14
N ARG A 88 11.32 -11.03 1.39
CA ARG A 88 11.49 -11.14 -0.07
C ARG A 88 12.22 -12.41 -0.45
N ALA A 89 13.39 -12.64 0.16
CA ALA A 89 14.19 -13.83 -0.10
C ALA A 89 13.40 -15.13 0.19
N ALA A 90 12.61 -15.15 1.27
CA ALA A 90 11.82 -16.30 1.66
C ALA A 90 10.60 -16.54 0.75
N LEU A 91 9.90 -15.47 0.35
CA LEU A 91 8.72 -15.54 -0.50
C LEU A 91 9.06 -15.87 -1.96
N ASP A 92 10.19 -15.38 -2.47
CA ASP A 92 10.68 -15.69 -3.82
C ASP A 92 10.92 -17.19 -3.99
N GLN A 93 11.47 -17.87 -2.97
CA GLN A 93 11.67 -19.33 -2.98
C GLN A 93 10.35 -20.13 -3.08
N LYS A 94 9.23 -19.49 -2.74
CA LYS A 94 7.88 -20.07 -2.81
C LYS A 94 7.07 -19.51 -3.97
N ASN A 95 7.66 -18.70 -4.84
CA ASN A 95 6.99 -17.98 -5.93
C ASN A 95 5.78 -17.16 -5.42
N ARG A 96 6.00 -16.41 -4.32
CA ARG A 96 4.98 -15.59 -3.66
C ARG A 96 5.33 -14.11 -3.72
N MET A 97 4.29 -13.28 -3.75
CA MET A 97 4.43 -11.83 -3.80
C MET A 97 4.68 -11.24 -2.41
N LEU A 98 5.41 -10.13 -2.41
CA LEU A 98 5.60 -9.27 -1.25
C LEU A 98 5.22 -7.85 -1.65
N ILE A 99 4.26 -7.30 -0.91
CA ILE A 99 3.80 -5.92 -1.00
C ILE A 99 4.16 -5.24 0.32
N ALA A 100 4.52 -3.96 0.24
CA ALA A 100 4.58 -3.11 1.42
C ALA A 100 3.67 -1.91 1.24
N SER A 101 2.85 -1.63 2.25
CA SER A 101 2.01 -0.45 2.32
C SER A 101 2.71 0.63 3.14
N VAL A 102 2.93 1.80 2.54
CA VAL A 102 3.79 2.85 3.10
C VAL A 102 3.12 4.21 3.09
N SER A 103 3.51 5.05 4.06
CA SER A 103 3.06 6.44 4.14
C SER A 103 3.50 7.26 2.94
N MET A 104 2.66 8.23 2.56
CA MET A 104 3.01 9.27 1.58
C MET A 104 3.49 10.58 2.24
N GLY A 105 3.38 10.70 3.58
CA GLY A 105 3.78 11.90 4.32
C GLY A 105 5.30 12.00 4.42
N ILE A 106 5.89 13.10 3.93
CA ILE A 106 7.35 13.27 3.80
C ILE A 106 8.10 13.07 5.13
N GLU A 107 7.55 13.60 6.22
CA GLU A 107 8.10 13.46 7.57
C GLU A 107 8.12 12.00 8.04
N THR A 108 7.09 11.23 7.73
CA THR A 108 7.05 9.79 8.01
C THR A 108 8.03 9.06 7.12
N VAL A 109 8.04 9.35 5.81
CA VAL A 109 8.95 8.69 4.87
C VAL A 109 10.42 8.85 5.27
N ASN A 110 10.83 10.06 5.66
CA ASN A 110 12.21 10.37 6.01
C ASN A 110 12.71 9.59 7.24
N VAL A 111 11.85 9.35 8.23
CA VAL A 111 12.24 8.67 9.47
C VAL A 111 11.96 7.17 9.44
N SER A 112 10.96 6.72 8.69
CA SER A 112 10.46 5.35 8.74
C SER A 112 11.05 4.44 7.67
N TYR A 113 11.52 4.97 6.54
CA TYR A 113 11.89 4.13 5.39
C TYR A 113 13.31 4.41 4.88
N ASN A 114 14.10 3.34 4.77
CA ASN A 114 15.26 3.31 3.87
C ASN A 114 14.75 3.03 2.45
N VAL A 115 14.28 4.08 1.76
CA VAL A 115 13.55 3.97 0.48
C VAL A 115 14.30 3.12 -0.57
N PRO A 116 15.61 3.31 -0.84
CA PRO A 116 16.32 2.47 -1.80
C PRO A 116 16.28 0.98 -1.47
N GLU A 117 16.42 0.61 -0.19
CA GLU A 117 16.42 -0.80 0.23
C GLU A 117 15.00 -1.39 0.26
N VAL A 118 13.99 -0.59 0.65
CA VAL A 118 12.58 -0.99 0.57
C VAL A 118 12.19 -1.33 -0.86
N MET A 119 12.50 -0.46 -1.82
CA MET A 119 12.16 -0.67 -3.24
C MET A 119 12.78 -1.96 -3.78
N LYS A 120 14.06 -2.22 -3.51
CA LYS A 120 14.72 -3.48 -3.91
C LYS A 120 14.10 -4.73 -3.28
N SER A 121 13.40 -4.57 -2.16
CA SER A 121 12.94 -5.68 -1.32
C SER A 121 11.45 -5.98 -1.50
N VAL A 122 10.73 -5.34 -2.42
CA VAL A 122 9.30 -5.63 -2.64
C VAL A 122 9.00 -5.86 -4.12
N HIS A 123 7.89 -6.55 -4.39
CA HIS A 123 7.37 -6.68 -5.76
C HIS A 123 6.49 -5.48 -6.13
N LEU A 124 5.77 -4.95 -5.14
CA LEU A 124 4.87 -3.82 -5.30
C LEU A 124 4.91 -2.95 -4.05
N LEU A 125 4.92 -1.63 -4.25
CA LEU A 125 4.82 -0.66 -3.17
C LEU A 125 3.46 0.03 -3.23
N ASN A 126 2.63 -0.21 -2.23
CA ASN A 126 1.35 0.48 -2.04
C ASN A 126 1.60 1.80 -1.30
N VAL A 127 1.59 2.92 -2.02
CA VAL A 127 1.73 4.24 -1.40
C VAL A 127 0.35 4.74 -0.99
N MET A 128 0.14 4.99 0.31
CA MET A 128 -1.14 5.43 0.86
C MET A 128 -1.39 6.91 0.53
N GLY A 129 -1.87 7.16 -0.68
CA GLY A 129 -2.21 8.49 -1.20
C GLY A 129 -3.57 9.01 -0.75
N TYR A 130 -3.88 8.89 0.54
CA TYR A 130 -5.12 9.36 1.16
C TYR A 130 -4.83 9.74 2.62
N ASP A 131 -5.83 10.23 3.35
CA ASP A 131 -5.72 10.74 4.72
C ASP A 131 -4.70 11.90 4.82
N PHE A 132 -4.62 12.72 3.77
CA PHE A 132 -3.76 13.90 3.75
C PHE A 132 -4.28 14.99 4.70
N PHE A 133 -5.61 15.11 4.85
CA PHE A 133 -6.27 16.05 5.74
C PHE A 133 -7.51 15.38 6.33
N GLY A 134 -7.83 15.71 7.59
CA GLY A 134 -8.99 15.16 8.29
C GLY A 134 -9.34 15.97 9.53
N ALA A 135 -10.17 15.39 10.40
CA ALA A 135 -10.71 16.07 11.58
C ALA A 135 -9.65 16.43 12.64
N TRP A 136 -8.40 16.00 12.47
CA TRP A 136 -7.26 16.35 13.32
C TRP A 136 -6.66 17.73 13.00
N GLU A 137 -7.02 18.34 11.87
CA GLU A 137 -6.66 19.71 11.52
C GLU A 137 -7.72 20.71 12.00
N ASN A 138 -7.34 21.98 12.17
CA ASN A 138 -8.29 23.06 12.53
C ASN A 138 -8.93 23.74 11.29
N TYR A 139 -8.73 23.19 10.10
CA TYR A 139 -9.32 23.65 8.84
C TYR A 139 -9.74 22.46 7.98
N THR A 140 -10.64 22.71 7.04
CA THR A 140 -11.06 21.70 6.06
C THR A 140 -9.99 21.52 4.98
N GLY A 141 -9.55 20.28 4.77
CA GLY A 141 -8.70 19.89 3.64
C GLY A 141 -9.28 18.69 2.89
N HIS A 142 -8.82 18.46 1.66
CA HIS A 142 -9.31 17.37 0.82
C HIS A 142 -8.60 16.05 1.15
N ASN A 143 -9.32 14.93 1.31
CA ASN A 143 -8.71 13.67 1.78
C ASN A 143 -7.55 13.15 0.90
N SER A 144 -7.69 13.25 -0.42
CA SER A 144 -6.68 12.82 -1.40
C SER A 144 -6.55 13.85 -2.54
N PRO A 145 -5.82 14.97 -2.34
CA PRO A 145 -5.66 15.97 -3.38
C PRO A 145 -4.62 15.50 -4.40
N LEU A 146 -4.98 15.50 -5.69
CA LEU A 146 -4.04 15.15 -6.76
C LEU A 146 -2.92 16.19 -6.91
N ARG A 147 -3.23 17.47 -6.66
CA ARG A 147 -2.33 18.62 -6.85
C ARG A 147 -2.35 19.53 -5.63
N ALA A 148 -1.28 20.32 -5.52
CA ALA A 148 -1.19 21.43 -4.59
C ALA A 148 -2.40 22.38 -4.74
N ARG A 149 -2.92 22.86 -3.61
CA ARG A 149 -3.93 23.91 -3.59
C ARG A 149 -3.27 25.27 -3.90
N LYS A 150 -3.75 25.96 -4.93
CA LYS A 150 -3.23 27.29 -5.27
C LYS A 150 -3.52 28.27 -4.14
N GLY A 151 -2.47 28.92 -3.62
CA GLY A 151 -2.58 29.84 -2.48
C GLY A 151 -2.86 29.14 -1.14
N GLY A 152 -2.75 27.81 -1.09
CA GLY A 152 -2.87 27.05 0.15
C GLY A 152 -1.64 27.18 1.03
N ASN A 153 -1.76 26.72 2.27
CA ASN A 153 -0.65 26.67 3.21
C ASN A 153 0.43 25.63 2.79
N GLU A 154 1.53 25.55 3.52
CA GLU A 154 2.65 24.64 3.20
C GLU A 154 2.22 23.16 3.08
N LEU A 155 1.32 22.69 3.96
CA LEU A 155 0.77 21.34 3.89
C LEU A 155 -0.06 21.18 2.61
N GLU A 156 -1.00 22.07 2.33
CA GLU A 156 -1.82 22.02 1.11
C GLU A 156 -0.99 22.12 -0.19
N GLN A 157 0.24 22.63 -0.12
CA GLN A 157 1.16 22.66 -1.26
C GLN A 157 2.02 21.40 -1.41
N THR A 158 2.29 20.66 -0.32
CA THR A 158 3.23 19.53 -0.30
C THR A 158 2.54 18.17 -0.16
N PHE A 159 1.41 18.11 0.54
CA PHE A 159 0.60 16.92 0.80
C PHE A 159 -0.37 16.68 -0.38
N ASN A 160 0.18 16.32 -1.54
CA ASN A 160 -0.58 15.91 -2.72
C ASN A 160 0.12 14.83 -3.54
N VAL A 161 -0.66 14.05 -4.29
CA VAL A 161 -0.20 12.85 -5.00
C VAL A 161 0.92 13.16 -6.01
N ILE A 162 0.79 14.24 -6.78
CA ILE A 162 1.78 14.62 -7.81
C ILE A 162 3.12 15.05 -7.19
N CYS A 163 3.10 15.84 -6.12
CA CYS A 163 4.31 16.39 -5.52
C CYS A 163 5.25 15.30 -4.99
N VAL A 164 4.69 14.22 -4.42
CA VAL A 164 5.50 13.13 -3.86
C VAL A 164 6.00 12.19 -4.96
N LEU A 165 5.20 11.94 -6.00
CA LEU A 165 5.54 10.97 -7.05
C LEU A 165 6.45 11.52 -8.17
N ARG A 166 6.38 12.82 -8.48
CA ARG A 166 7.08 13.43 -9.64
C ARG A 166 8.45 14.04 -9.33
N ARG A 167 9.20 13.50 -8.36
CA ARG A 167 10.58 13.98 -8.13
C ARG A 167 11.51 13.61 -9.30
N PRO A 168 12.53 14.44 -9.61
CA PRO A 168 13.43 14.19 -10.75
C PRO A 168 14.19 12.87 -10.55
N GLY A 169 14.18 11.98 -11.54
CA GLY A 169 14.89 10.69 -11.40
C GLY A 169 14.68 9.62 -12.48
N GLY A 170 14.15 9.96 -13.66
CA GLY A 170 14.02 9.01 -14.78
C GLY A 170 12.90 7.97 -14.65
N TRP A 171 11.89 8.24 -13.81
CA TRP A 171 10.68 7.43 -13.71
C TRP A 171 9.77 7.66 -14.92
N LYS A 172 9.22 6.59 -15.50
CA LYS A 172 8.30 6.66 -16.63
C LYS A 172 6.87 6.41 -16.14
N GLU A 173 5.98 7.37 -16.38
CA GLU A 173 4.55 7.23 -16.12
C GLU A 173 3.89 6.47 -17.28
N THR A 174 3.08 5.48 -16.96
CA THR A 174 2.24 4.70 -17.89
C THR A 174 0.86 4.46 -17.26
N ARG A 175 -0.07 3.84 -17.99
CA ARG A 175 -1.29 3.26 -17.41
C ARG A 175 -1.25 1.74 -17.50
N ASP A 176 -1.76 1.09 -16.48
CA ASP A 176 -2.14 -0.32 -16.57
C ASP A 176 -3.34 -0.43 -17.53
N PRO A 177 -3.25 -1.20 -18.63
CA PRO A 177 -4.30 -1.29 -19.63
C PRO A 177 -5.54 -2.04 -19.11
N ASP A 178 -5.39 -2.94 -18.14
CA ASP A 178 -6.48 -3.75 -17.60
C ASP A 178 -7.18 -3.04 -16.44
N VAL A 179 -6.43 -2.30 -15.63
CA VAL A 179 -6.95 -1.57 -14.45
C VAL A 179 -7.35 -0.13 -14.79
N GLY A 180 -6.77 0.45 -15.84
CA GLY A 180 -7.03 1.83 -16.27
C GLY A 180 -6.48 2.90 -15.32
N ALA A 181 -5.72 2.50 -14.30
CA ALA A 181 -5.07 3.37 -13.32
C ALA A 181 -3.63 3.71 -13.73
N PRO A 182 -3.10 4.87 -13.35
CA PRO A 182 -1.72 5.23 -13.64
C PRO A 182 -0.75 4.40 -12.79
N VAL A 183 0.40 4.09 -13.39
CA VAL A 183 1.52 3.42 -12.74
C VAL A 183 2.80 4.12 -13.15
N ILE A 184 3.71 4.33 -12.21
CA ILE A 184 5.04 4.87 -12.50
C ILE A 184 6.07 3.76 -12.35
N VAL A 185 6.94 3.61 -13.36
CA VAL A 185 7.90 2.51 -13.46
C VAL A 185 9.34 2.99 -13.57
N LYS A 186 10.26 2.24 -12.97
CA LYS A 186 11.71 2.40 -13.14
C LYS A 186 12.42 1.07 -12.96
N GLY A 187 12.90 0.50 -14.06
CA GLY A 187 13.49 -0.85 -14.05
C GLY A 187 12.42 -1.89 -13.75
N ASP A 188 12.63 -2.67 -12.69
CA ASP A 188 11.70 -3.70 -12.19
C ASP A 188 10.72 -3.16 -11.13
N GLN A 189 10.76 -1.85 -10.84
CA GLN A 189 9.95 -1.21 -9.81
C GLN A 189 8.68 -0.57 -10.38
N TRP A 190 7.56 -0.72 -9.66
CA TRP A 190 6.24 -0.22 -10.04
C TRP A 190 5.54 0.45 -8.84
N ILE A 191 5.03 1.66 -9.04
CA ILE A 191 4.21 2.40 -8.07
C ILE A 191 2.84 2.68 -8.70
N GLY A 192 1.80 2.01 -8.22
CA GLY A 192 0.41 2.29 -8.62
C GLY A 192 -0.20 3.41 -7.77
N TYR A 193 -0.99 4.28 -8.38
CA TYR A 193 -1.71 5.36 -7.69
C TYR A 193 -3.03 5.69 -8.40
N ASP A 194 -3.81 6.60 -7.84
CA ASP A 194 -5.00 7.14 -8.48
C ASP A 194 -4.78 8.55 -9.02
N ASP A 195 -5.29 8.82 -10.21
CA ASP A 195 -5.37 10.15 -10.79
C ASP A 195 -6.80 10.56 -11.12
N VAL A 196 -6.98 11.77 -11.63
CA VAL A 196 -8.30 12.29 -11.98
C VAL A 196 -9.03 11.39 -12.99
N GLU A 197 -8.31 10.73 -13.90
CA GLU A 197 -8.95 9.87 -14.90
C GLU A 197 -9.39 8.54 -14.30
N SER A 198 -8.55 7.89 -13.49
CA SER A 198 -8.90 6.63 -12.82
C SER A 198 -10.05 6.84 -11.84
N LEU A 199 -10.04 7.95 -11.10
CA LEU A 199 -11.15 8.32 -10.21
C LEU A 199 -12.43 8.62 -10.99
N LYS A 200 -12.37 9.33 -12.11
CA LYS A 200 -13.54 9.56 -12.98
C LYS A 200 -14.10 8.26 -13.57
N LYS A 201 -13.25 7.28 -13.88
CA LYS A 201 -13.70 5.94 -14.31
C LYS A 201 -14.37 5.18 -13.18
N LYS A 202 -13.80 5.22 -11.96
CA LYS A 202 -14.40 4.62 -10.75
C LYS A 202 -15.77 5.22 -10.41
N VAL A 203 -15.92 6.54 -10.51
CA VAL A 203 -17.21 7.22 -10.31
C VAL A 203 -18.23 6.80 -11.38
N ARG A 204 -17.82 6.80 -12.66
CA ARG A 204 -18.71 6.41 -13.77
C ARG A 204 -19.12 4.94 -13.75
N PHE A 205 -18.22 4.05 -13.30
CA PHE A 205 -18.56 2.64 -13.09
C PHE A 205 -19.77 2.48 -12.14
N HIS A 206 -19.81 3.30 -11.09
CA HIS A 206 -20.92 3.33 -10.13
C HIS A 206 -22.22 3.89 -10.73
N GLU A 207 -22.14 4.75 -11.74
CA GLU A 207 -23.29 5.28 -12.47
C GLU A 207 -23.83 4.24 -13.47
N THR A 208 -22.96 3.50 -14.16
CA THR A 208 -23.37 2.46 -15.11
C THR A 208 -23.94 1.21 -14.45
N ASP A 209 -23.48 0.86 -13.24
CA ASP A 209 -24.08 -0.25 -12.46
C ASP A 209 -25.48 0.09 -11.93
N ARG A 210 -25.83 1.39 -11.79
CA ARG A 210 -27.20 1.79 -11.45
C ARG A 210 -28.18 1.62 -12.60
N GLU A 211 -27.72 1.73 -13.84
CA GLU A 211 -28.55 1.55 -15.03
C GLU A 211 -28.81 0.07 -15.33
N SER A 212 -27.90 -0.83 -14.93
CA SER A 212 -28.00 -2.29 -15.14
C SER A 212 -28.64 -3.05 -13.96
N ALA A 213 -28.90 -2.39 -12.82
CA ALA A 213 -29.55 -3.00 -11.67
C ALA A 213 -31.05 -3.31 -11.93
N PRO A 214 -31.55 -4.51 -11.58
CA PRO A 214 -32.96 -4.85 -11.68
C PRO A 214 -33.86 -3.88 -10.89
N GLU A 215 -35.06 -3.60 -11.42
CA GLU A 215 -36.03 -2.60 -10.94
C GLU A 215 -36.34 -2.64 -9.43
N ILE A 216 -36.10 -3.77 -8.76
CA ILE A 216 -36.40 -4.00 -7.34
C ILE A 216 -35.47 -3.19 -6.41
N GLU A 217 -34.28 -2.79 -6.84
CA GLU A 217 -33.36 -2.00 -6.01
C GLU A 217 -33.57 -0.47 -6.13
N ARG A 218 -34.42 0.00 -7.06
CA ARG A 218 -34.69 1.43 -7.23
C ARG A 218 -35.70 2.01 -6.22
N SER A 219 -36.41 1.18 -5.46
CA SER A 219 -37.52 1.62 -4.61
C SER A 219 -37.20 1.70 -3.10
N LEU A 220 -35.92 1.74 -2.71
CA LEU A 220 -35.53 1.77 -1.27
C LEU A 220 -34.92 3.11 -0.80
N HIS A 221 -35.06 4.19 -1.55
CA HIS A 221 -34.75 5.54 -1.11
C HIS A 221 -35.90 6.51 -1.41
#